data_AF-A0A371B3S5-F1
#
_entry.id   AF-A0A371B3S5-F1
#
_cell.length_a   1.000
_cell.length_b   1.000
_cell.length_c   1.000
_cell.angle_alpha   90.00
_cell.angle_beta   90.00
_cell.angle_gamma   90.00
#
_symmetry.space_group_name_H-M   'P 1'
#
loop_
_entity.id
_entity.type
_entity.pdbx_description
1 polymer ?
#
loop_
_entity_poly.entity_id
_entity_poly.type
_entity_poly.pdbx_seq_one_letter_code
_entity_poly.pdbx_strand_id
1 'polypeptide(L)'
;MRAMPRTLPLVVALLIAPALAGCGLGGDFDEINPSLVRDNIHDWVGRDNAKGEPISPSTFEMTDEERRLRDLAYPLIEPPYLRHKFYSVANEYGLNPAIQKQMVNPAAYYEHMMDDKVRSPTSRYAQLTQDIRNDSERLPGFFSTATRVIDLDSKRNKSLAFIPGLTQAERINTVNRIKENDRVIAQVRTSLGRRVANYRYALERLVISSPSQEAVTVEQVLNRLHAEVSHYRVQTAPPYERGPSLAFQR
;
A
#
# COMPACT_ATOMS: atom_id res chain seq x y z
N MET A 1 28.19 -8.45 -58.36
CA MET A 1 27.10 -8.25 -57.39
C MET A 1 27.45 -9.02 -56.12
N ARG A 2 27.83 -8.34 -55.02
CA ARG A 2 28.20 -8.98 -53.74
C ARG A 2 26.93 -9.33 -52.96
N ALA A 3 26.75 -10.59 -52.62
CA ALA A 3 25.65 -11.05 -51.78
C ALA A 3 25.81 -10.52 -50.35
N MET A 4 24.79 -9.85 -49.83
CA MET A 4 24.73 -9.48 -48.41
C MET A 4 24.57 -10.74 -47.53
N PRO A 5 25.30 -10.85 -46.40
CA PRO A 5 25.16 -11.97 -45.48
C PRO A 5 23.80 -11.90 -44.76
N ARG A 6 23.07 -13.03 -44.78
CA ARG A 6 21.73 -13.25 -44.20
C ARG A 6 21.62 -13.08 -42.68
N THR A 7 22.71 -12.75 -41.99
CA THR A 7 22.77 -12.61 -40.52
C THR A 7 22.48 -11.19 -40.02
N LEU A 8 22.61 -10.18 -40.88
CA LEU A 8 22.31 -8.79 -40.55
C LEU A 8 20.83 -8.51 -40.16
N PRO A 9 19.81 -9.10 -40.82
CA PRO A 9 18.41 -8.78 -40.49
C PRO A 9 17.97 -9.36 -39.14
N LEU A 10 18.60 -10.44 -38.66
CA LEU A 10 18.21 -11.11 -37.43
C LEU A 10 18.72 -10.38 -36.18
N VAL A 11 19.92 -9.78 -36.26
CA VAL A 11 20.49 -8.95 -35.19
C VAL A 11 19.74 -7.62 -35.07
N VAL A 12 19.33 -7.02 -36.20
CA VAL A 12 18.53 -5.79 -36.23
C VAL A 12 17.12 -6.05 -35.68
N ALA A 13 16.48 -7.18 -36.02
CA ALA A 13 15.17 -7.54 -35.47
C ALA A 13 15.21 -7.77 -33.94
N LEU A 14 16.29 -8.38 -33.41
CA LEU A 14 16.45 -8.61 -31.98
C LEU A 14 16.69 -7.32 -31.18
N LEU A 15 17.31 -6.30 -31.79
CA LEU A 15 17.52 -4.98 -31.19
C LEU A 15 16.28 -4.06 -31.25
N ILE A 16 15.39 -4.27 -32.22
CA ILE A 16 14.16 -3.46 -32.38
C ILE A 16 13.01 -3.98 -31.50
N ALA A 17 12.97 -5.28 -31.20
CA ALA A 17 11.95 -5.88 -30.34
C ALA A 17 11.81 -5.21 -28.94
N PRO A 18 12.89 -4.89 -28.20
CA PRO A 18 12.75 -4.18 -26.92
C PRO A 18 12.36 -2.70 -27.09
N ALA A 19 12.65 -2.07 -28.24
CA ALA A 19 12.31 -0.67 -28.49
C ALA A 19 10.79 -0.47 -28.75
N LEU A 20 10.12 -1.48 -29.31
CA LEU A 20 8.66 -1.47 -29.52
C LEU A 20 7.87 -1.92 -28.28
N ALA A 21 8.50 -2.66 -27.35
CA ALA A 21 7.87 -3.06 -26.09
C ALA A 21 7.73 -1.88 -25.09
N GLY A 22 8.47 -0.79 -25.26
CA GLY A 22 8.42 0.38 -24.38
C GLY A 22 7.16 1.23 -24.53
N CYS A 23 6.51 1.21 -25.70
CA CYS A 23 5.36 2.09 -25.99
C CYS A 23 4.00 1.54 -25.53
N GLY A 24 3.94 0.32 -24.98
CA GLY A 24 2.69 -0.31 -24.52
C GLY A 24 2.50 -0.34 -22.99
N LEU A 25 3.51 0.13 -22.24
CA LEU A 25 3.53 0.04 -20.77
C LEU A 25 2.85 1.22 -20.05
N GLY A 26 2.58 2.32 -20.75
CA GLY A 26 1.94 3.52 -20.18
C GLY A 26 0.61 3.84 -20.87
N GLY A 27 -0.43 4.08 -20.08
CA GLY A 27 -1.60 4.82 -20.55
C GLY A 27 -1.26 6.31 -20.69
N ASP A 28 -2.01 7.02 -21.52
CA ASP A 28 -2.13 8.47 -21.41
C ASP A 28 -2.62 8.76 -19.98
N PHE A 29 -2.02 9.69 -19.22
CA PHE A 29 -2.33 10.03 -17.80
C PHE A 29 -1.53 9.37 -16.66
N ASP A 30 -0.35 8.78 -16.90
CA ASP A 30 0.47 8.14 -15.83
C ASP A 30 -0.26 7.00 -15.09
N GLU A 31 -1.38 6.51 -15.64
CA GLU A 31 -2.12 5.37 -15.14
C GLU A 31 -1.51 4.06 -15.63
N ILE A 32 -1.56 3.05 -14.76
CA ILE A 32 -1.07 1.71 -15.07
C ILE A 32 -2.03 1.08 -16.07
N ASN A 33 -1.46 0.51 -17.15
CA ASN A 33 -2.25 -0.19 -18.16
C ASN A 33 -3.08 -1.30 -17.48
N PRO A 34 -4.43 -1.32 -17.60
CA PRO A 34 -5.30 -2.30 -16.96
C PRO A 34 -4.94 -3.75 -17.31
N SER A 35 -4.33 -4.00 -18.47
CA SER A 35 -3.87 -5.34 -18.86
C SER A 35 -2.67 -5.86 -18.05
N LEU A 36 -1.99 -4.98 -17.29
CA LEU A 36 -0.87 -5.31 -16.42
C LEU A 36 -1.29 -5.52 -14.96
N VAL A 37 -2.52 -5.15 -14.59
CA VAL A 37 -3.07 -5.31 -13.24
C VAL A 37 -3.76 -6.67 -13.15
N ARG A 38 -3.34 -7.48 -12.17
CA ARG A 38 -3.99 -8.76 -11.85
C ARG A 38 -4.74 -8.65 -10.52
N ASP A 39 -5.79 -9.43 -10.36
CA ASP A 39 -6.60 -9.48 -9.12
C ASP A 39 -5.78 -9.81 -7.86
N ASN A 40 -4.59 -10.38 -8.01
CA ASN A 40 -3.71 -10.81 -6.92
C ASN A 40 -2.42 -9.99 -6.80
N ILE A 41 -2.39 -8.78 -7.37
CA ILE A 41 -1.18 -7.96 -7.43
C ILE A 41 -0.62 -7.63 -6.03
N HIS A 42 -1.47 -7.53 -5.00
CA HIS A 42 -1.05 -7.22 -3.63
C HIS A 42 -0.98 -8.44 -2.68
N ASP A 43 -1.07 -9.68 -3.17
CA ASP A 43 -1.01 -10.89 -2.34
C ASP A 43 0.32 -11.07 -1.58
N TRP A 44 1.37 -10.35 -2.01
CA TRP A 44 2.66 -10.32 -1.36
C TRP A 44 2.69 -9.44 -0.11
N VAL A 45 1.72 -8.52 0.06
CA VAL A 45 1.66 -7.60 1.20
C VAL A 45 1.45 -8.39 2.50
N GLY A 46 2.32 -8.15 3.48
CA GLY A 46 2.32 -8.85 4.78
C GLY A 46 3.11 -10.15 4.86
N ARG A 47 3.87 -10.50 3.80
CA ARG A 47 4.77 -11.69 3.76
C ARG A 47 6.18 -11.46 4.30
N ASP A 48 6.47 -10.23 4.73
CA ASP A 48 7.73 -9.88 5.37
C ASP A 48 7.51 -9.57 6.86
N ASN A 49 8.56 -9.77 7.66
CA ASN A 49 8.58 -9.31 9.05
C ASN A 49 8.82 -7.79 9.13
N ALA A 50 8.80 -7.24 10.35
CA ALA A 50 9.03 -5.81 10.57
C ALA A 50 10.43 -5.31 10.15
N LYS A 51 11.39 -6.22 9.92
CA LYS A 51 12.73 -5.94 9.39
C LYS A 51 12.82 -6.07 7.86
N GLY A 52 11.73 -6.46 7.19
CA GLY A 52 11.72 -6.72 5.75
C GLY A 52 12.27 -8.10 5.36
N GLU A 53 12.35 -9.04 6.31
CA GLU A 53 12.81 -10.41 6.02
C GLU A 53 11.60 -11.32 5.73
N PRO A 54 11.68 -12.20 4.72
CA PRO A 54 10.60 -13.12 4.40
C PRO A 54 10.28 -14.04 5.58
N ILE A 55 8.98 -14.28 5.80
CA ILE A 55 8.47 -15.28 6.75
C ILE A 55 7.85 -16.44 5.99
N SER A 56 7.69 -17.59 6.64
CA SER A 56 6.95 -18.72 6.07
C SER A 56 5.50 -18.33 5.81
N PRO A 57 5.08 -18.14 4.55
CA PRO A 57 3.73 -17.69 4.28
C PRO A 57 2.73 -18.82 4.50
N SER A 58 1.46 -18.47 4.74
CA SER A 58 0.37 -19.43 4.72
C SER A 58 0.15 -19.97 3.31
N THR A 59 0.00 -21.28 3.16
CA THR A 59 -0.34 -21.91 1.88
C THR A 59 -1.85 -21.98 1.61
N PHE A 60 -2.69 -21.64 2.60
CA PHE A 60 -4.13 -21.53 2.37
C PHE A 60 -4.48 -20.42 1.39
N GLU A 61 -5.57 -20.58 0.65
CA GLU A 61 -6.10 -19.54 -0.22
C GLU A 61 -6.51 -18.31 0.58
N MET A 62 -6.41 -17.12 -0.02
CA MET A 62 -6.88 -15.89 0.60
C MET A 62 -8.38 -15.73 0.40
N THR A 63 -9.08 -15.33 1.46
CA THR A 63 -10.48 -14.92 1.34
C THR A 63 -10.60 -13.56 0.64
N ASP A 64 -11.79 -13.22 0.15
CA ASP A 64 -12.06 -11.92 -0.48
C ASP A 64 -11.75 -10.75 0.46
N GLU A 65 -12.07 -10.87 1.75
CA GLU A 65 -11.76 -9.83 2.75
C GLU A 65 -10.24 -9.72 2.99
N GLU A 66 -9.50 -10.82 2.95
CA GLU A 66 -8.03 -10.82 3.10
C GLU A 66 -7.32 -10.22 1.90
N ARG A 67 -7.84 -10.44 0.69
CA ARG A 67 -7.37 -9.77 -0.54
C ARG A 67 -7.69 -8.28 -0.49
N ARG A 68 -8.94 -7.95 -0.16
CA ARG A 68 -9.38 -6.56 -0.04
C ARG A 68 -8.60 -5.78 1.01
N LEU A 69 -8.21 -6.43 2.11
CA LEU A 69 -7.34 -5.85 3.13
C LEU A 69 -6.01 -5.40 2.55
N ARG A 70 -5.37 -6.26 1.72
CA ARG A 70 -4.07 -5.97 1.09
C ARG A 70 -4.18 -4.89 0.02
N ASP A 71 -5.24 -4.91 -0.77
CA ASP A 71 -5.51 -3.88 -1.78
C ASP A 71 -5.69 -2.50 -1.16
N LEU A 72 -6.43 -2.42 -0.05
CA LEU A 72 -6.62 -1.16 0.67
C LEU A 72 -5.37 -0.75 1.47
N ALA A 73 -4.55 -1.72 1.89
CA ALA A 73 -3.31 -1.46 2.61
C ALA A 73 -2.23 -0.84 1.71
N TYR A 74 -2.07 -1.35 0.49
CA TYR A 74 -0.93 -0.99 -0.37
C TYR A 74 -0.77 0.52 -0.58
N PRO A 75 -1.83 1.28 -0.97
CA PRO A 75 -1.72 2.73 -1.11
C PRO A 75 -1.39 3.47 0.19
N LEU A 76 -1.75 2.90 1.36
CA LEU A 76 -1.43 3.47 2.67
C LEU A 76 0.00 3.14 3.10
N ILE A 77 0.60 2.06 2.60
CA ILE A 77 1.98 1.65 2.86
C ILE A 77 2.97 2.38 1.93
N GLU A 78 2.62 2.61 0.67
CA GLU A 78 3.51 3.26 -0.31
C GLU A 78 3.66 4.78 -0.06
N PRO A 79 4.87 5.38 -0.09
CA PRO A 79 5.05 6.82 0.04
C PRO A 79 4.10 7.63 -0.86
N PRO A 80 3.48 8.70 -0.34
CA PRO A 80 2.46 9.44 -1.07
C PRO A 80 2.94 10.00 -2.42
N TYR A 81 4.22 10.37 -2.54
CA TYR A 81 4.81 10.91 -3.77
C TYR A 81 5.15 9.86 -4.85
N LEU A 82 5.03 8.57 -4.54
CA LEU A 82 5.18 7.49 -5.53
C LEU A 82 3.85 7.07 -6.16
N ARG A 83 2.72 7.54 -5.61
CA ARG A 83 1.39 7.29 -6.15
C ARG A 83 1.29 7.89 -7.55
N HIS A 84 0.67 7.15 -8.48
CA HIS A 84 0.41 7.62 -9.85
C HIS A 84 1.67 7.90 -10.70
N LYS A 85 2.76 7.16 -10.48
CA LYS A 85 3.88 7.14 -11.45
C LYS A 85 3.91 5.79 -12.15
N PHE A 86 3.91 5.78 -13.48
CA PHE A 86 3.84 4.56 -14.29
C PHE A 86 5.00 3.57 -14.09
N TYR A 87 6.15 4.01 -13.59
CA TYR A 87 7.26 3.12 -13.21
C TYR A 87 7.01 2.35 -11.89
N SER A 88 5.86 2.57 -11.22
CA SER A 88 5.48 1.92 -9.97
C SER A 88 4.90 0.51 -10.15
N VAL A 89 4.75 -0.03 -11.37
CA VAL A 89 4.30 -1.42 -11.56
C VAL A 89 5.19 -2.39 -10.77
N ALA A 90 6.51 -2.18 -10.79
CA ALA A 90 7.43 -2.96 -9.97
C ALA A 90 7.15 -2.83 -8.46
N ASN A 91 6.68 -1.67 -8.00
CA ASN A 91 6.29 -1.44 -6.61
C ASN A 91 4.99 -2.18 -6.27
N GLU A 92 4.00 -2.16 -7.18
CA GLU A 92 2.72 -2.86 -6.98
C GLU A 92 2.90 -4.37 -6.87
N TYR A 93 3.89 -4.93 -7.58
CA TYR A 93 4.31 -6.33 -7.46
C TYR A 93 5.32 -6.59 -6.32
N GLY A 94 5.67 -5.59 -5.50
CA GLY A 94 6.56 -5.74 -4.35
C GLY A 94 8.05 -5.89 -4.69
N LEU A 95 8.45 -5.55 -5.91
CA LEU A 95 9.80 -5.74 -6.44
C LEU A 95 10.79 -4.62 -6.05
N ASN A 96 10.35 -3.61 -5.30
CA ASN A 96 11.19 -2.48 -4.89
C ASN A 96 11.36 -2.40 -3.35
N PRO A 97 12.44 -3.00 -2.80
CA PRO A 97 12.70 -3.02 -1.35
C PRO A 97 13.12 -1.66 -0.77
N ALA A 98 13.38 -0.64 -1.60
CA ALA A 98 13.85 0.67 -1.12
C ALA A 98 12.72 1.56 -0.58
N ILE A 99 11.46 1.25 -0.91
CA ILE A 99 10.31 2.12 -0.66
C ILE A 99 10.07 2.35 0.83
N GLN A 100 10.10 1.27 1.63
CA GLN A 100 9.86 1.39 3.07
C GLN A 100 10.98 2.15 3.78
N LYS A 101 12.23 2.10 3.28
CA LYS A 101 13.37 2.83 3.85
C LYS A 101 13.21 4.34 3.68
N GLN A 102 12.62 4.78 2.57
CA GLN A 102 12.42 6.21 2.31
C GLN A 102 11.42 6.86 3.30
N MET A 103 10.40 6.12 3.76
CA MET A 103 9.41 6.65 4.71
C MET A 103 9.93 6.81 6.15
N VAL A 104 11.09 6.24 6.48
CA VAL A 104 11.68 6.36 7.82
C VAL A 104 12.22 7.77 8.08
N ASN A 105 12.68 8.46 7.02
CA ASN A 105 13.20 9.81 7.11
C ASN A 105 12.08 10.84 6.87
N PRO A 106 11.69 11.66 7.87
CA PRO A 106 10.68 12.71 7.66
C PRO A 106 11.03 13.73 6.59
N ALA A 107 12.34 13.95 6.35
CA ALA A 107 12.80 14.86 5.32
C ALA A 107 12.57 14.35 3.90
N ALA A 108 12.52 13.03 3.68
CA ALA A 108 12.44 12.45 2.33
C ALA A 108 11.21 12.93 1.55
N TYR A 109 10.06 13.08 2.22
CA TYR A 109 8.85 13.61 1.60
C TYR A 109 9.02 15.07 1.16
N TYR A 110 9.61 15.91 2.02
CA TYR A 110 9.89 17.31 1.70
C TYR A 110 10.93 17.46 0.60
N GLU A 111 12.03 16.70 0.67
CA GLU A 111 13.08 16.68 -0.36
C GLU A 111 12.52 16.30 -1.72
N HIS A 112 11.68 15.25 -1.79
CA HIS A 112 11.03 14.86 -3.04
C HIS A 112 10.07 15.93 -3.57
N MET A 113 9.31 16.59 -2.68
CA MET A 113 8.43 17.70 -3.05
C MET A 113 9.22 18.89 -3.63
N MET A 114 10.44 19.12 -3.13
CA MET A 114 11.30 20.23 -3.55
C MET A 114 12.14 19.93 -4.79
N ASP A 115 12.39 18.65 -5.11
CA ASP A 115 13.13 18.23 -6.31
C ASP A 115 12.37 18.57 -7.62
N ASP A 116 11.05 18.72 -7.55
CA ASP A 116 10.24 19.16 -8.69
C ASP A 116 10.48 20.65 -9.00
N LYS A 117 11.37 20.88 -9.98
CA LYS A 117 11.90 22.20 -10.38
C LYS A 117 10.85 23.21 -10.86
N VAL A 118 9.61 22.78 -11.15
CA VAL A 118 8.61 23.63 -11.83
C VAL A 118 7.46 24.07 -10.92
N ARG A 119 7.39 23.63 -9.66
CA ARG A 119 6.25 23.93 -8.78
C ARG A 119 6.35 25.28 -8.06
N SER A 120 5.27 26.06 -8.13
CA SER A 120 5.10 27.27 -7.30
C SER A 120 4.90 26.91 -5.82
N PRO A 121 5.17 27.83 -4.87
CA PRO A 121 4.89 27.62 -3.46
C PRO A 121 3.43 27.24 -3.19
N THR A 122 2.46 27.92 -3.81
CA THR A 122 1.03 27.61 -3.69
C THR A 122 0.71 26.18 -4.14
N SER A 123 1.33 25.70 -5.23
CA SER A 123 1.17 24.33 -5.71
C SER A 123 1.66 23.29 -4.69
N ARG A 124 2.73 23.61 -3.94
CA ARG A 124 3.27 22.72 -2.88
C ARG A 124 2.31 22.61 -1.68
N TYR A 125 1.74 23.71 -1.23
CA TYR A 125 0.69 23.68 -0.19
C TYR A 125 -0.56 22.92 -0.64
N ALA A 126 -0.97 23.09 -1.90
CA ALA A 126 -2.09 22.37 -2.48
C ALA A 126 -1.82 20.85 -2.56
N GLN A 127 -0.63 20.46 -3.00
CA GLN A 127 -0.21 19.06 -3.03
C GLN A 127 -0.22 18.44 -1.63
N LEU A 128 0.37 19.12 -0.64
CA LEU A 128 0.38 18.65 0.74
C LEU A 128 -1.04 18.49 1.30
N THR A 129 -1.92 19.44 1.02
CA THR A 129 -3.35 19.34 1.39
C THR A 129 -4.01 18.13 0.74
N GLN A 130 -3.76 17.90 -0.55
CA GLN A 130 -4.36 16.79 -1.30
C GLN A 130 -3.87 15.43 -0.78
N ASP A 131 -2.57 15.30 -0.52
CA ASP A 131 -1.99 14.07 0.03
C ASP A 131 -2.60 13.71 1.39
N ILE A 132 -2.78 14.70 2.27
CA ILE A 132 -3.42 14.52 3.59
C ILE A 132 -4.88 14.08 3.43
N ARG A 133 -5.63 14.71 2.53
CA ARG A 133 -7.04 14.35 2.26
C ARG A 133 -7.18 12.95 1.70
N ASN A 134 -6.35 12.61 0.72
CA ASN A 134 -6.30 11.27 0.13
C ASN A 134 -6.03 10.18 1.18
N ASP A 135 -5.19 10.46 2.18
CA ASP A 135 -4.94 9.53 3.28
C ASP A 135 -6.15 9.40 4.20
N SER A 136 -6.77 10.52 4.60
CA SER A 136 -7.96 10.55 5.45
C SER A 136 -9.14 9.78 4.83
N GLU A 137 -9.40 9.97 3.53
CA GLU A 137 -10.48 9.31 2.80
C GLU A 137 -10.33 7.77 2.73
N ARG A 138 -9.09 7.26 2.77
CA ARG A 138 -8.80 5.83 2.69
C ARG A 138 -8.96 5.11 4.03
N LEU A 139 -8.87 5.83 5.16
CA LEU A 139 -8.88 5.21 6.49
C LEU A 139 -10.16 4.40 6.77
N PRO A 140 -11.38 4.93 6.55
CA PRO A 140 -12.60 4.21 6.93
C PRO A 140 -12.74 2.87 6.21
N GLY A 141 -12.47 2.83 4.90
CA GLY A 141 -12.56 1.61 4.09
C GLY A 141 -11.56 0.54 4.54
N PHE A 142 -10.32 0.95 4.80
CA PHE A 142 -9.28 0.05 5.29
C PHE A 142 -9.63 -0.52 6.67
N PHE A 143 -9.93 0.33 7.65
CA PHE A 143 -10.16 -0.13 9.03
C PHE A 143 -11.47 -0.90 9.20
N SER A 144 -12.49 -0.64 8.36
CA SER A 144 -13.69 -1.48 8.28
C SER A 144 -13.35 -2.90 7.80
N THR A 145 -12.57 -3.02 6.73
CA THR A 145 -12.12 -4.32 6.20
C THR A 145 -11.21 -5.05 7.19
N ALA A 146 -10.26 -4.33 7.82
CA ALA A 146 -9.39 -4.89 8.85
C ALA A 146 -10.17 -5.48 10.03
N THR A 147 -11.27 -4.84 10.44
CA THR A 147 -12.15 -5.36 11.50
C THR A 147 -12.77 -6.69 11.09
N ARG A 148 -13.32 -6.78 9.87
CA ARG A 148 -13.89 -8.04 9.36
C ARG A 148 -12.85 -9.16 9.31
N VAL A 149 -11.62 -8.86 8.89
CA VAL A 149 -10.53 -9.84 8.88
C VAL A 149 -10.15 -10.28 10.29
N ILE A 150 -10.06 -9.36 11.26
CA ILE A 150 -9.81 -9.70 12.67
C ILE A 150 -10.91 -10.62 13.21
N ASP A 151 -12.18 -10.37 12.88
CA ASP A 151 -13.30 -11.23 13.28
C ASP A 151 -13.20 -12.62 12.66
N LEU A 152 -12.80 -12.71 11.38
CA LEU A 152 -12.53 -13.98 10.70
C LEU A 152 -11.37 -14.72 11.35
N ASP A 153 -10.28 -14.03 11.69
CA ASP A 153 -9.11 -14.59 12.37
C ASP A 153 -9.44 -15.08 13.78
N SER A 154 -10.26 -14.35 14.52
CA SER A 154 -10.77 -14.78 15.84
C SER A 154 -11.59 -16.07 15.74
N LYS A 155 -12.49 -16.16 14.75
CA LYS A 155 -13.27 -17.37 14.46
C LYS A 155 -12.35 -18.53 14.09
N ARG A 156 -11.40 -18.27 13.18
CA ARG A 156 -10.41 -19.25 12.71
C ARG A 156 -9.60 -19.83 13.87
N ASN A 157 -9.10 -18.97 14.76
CA ASN A 157 -8.33 -19.39 15.94
C ASN A 157 -9.18 -20.21 16.92
N LYS A 158 -10.43 -19.81 17.19
CA LYS A 158 -11.35 -20.57 18.05
C LYS A 158 -11.67 -21.95 17.46
N SER A 159 -11.88 -22.03 16.15
CA SER A 159 -12.18 -23.29 15.46
C SER A 159 -11.08 -24.34 15.60
N LEU A 160 -9.81 -23.94 15.76
CA LEU A 160 -8.67 -24.87 15.95
C LEU A 160 -8.82 -25.80 17.17
N ALA A 161 -9.64 -25.42 18.16
CA ALA A 161 -9.90 -26.24 19.34
C ALA A 161 -10.97 -27.32 19.11
N PHE A 162 -11.81 -27.17 18.07
CA PHE A 162 -13.00 -27.99 17.87
C PHE A 162 -12.91 -28.94 16.65
N ILE A 163 -11.84 -28.87 15.86
CA ILE A 163 -11.67 -29.71 14.67
C ILE A 163 -10.99 -31.04 15.07
N PRO A 164 -11.70 -32.18 15.00
CA PRO A 164 -11.09 -33.49 15.23
C PRO A 164 -10.12 -33.84 14.09
N GLY A 165 -8.98 -34.45 14.43
CA GLY A 165 -7.98 -34.88 13.44
C GLY A 165 -7.12 -33.76 12.84
N LEU A 166 -7.19 -32.53 13.37
CA LEU A 166 -6.38 -31.40 12.91
C LEU A 166 -4.88 -31.72 12.99
N THR A 167 -4.20 -31.66 11.86
CA THR A 167 -2.76 -31.90 11.79
C THR A 167 -1.97 -30.70 12.33
N GLN A 168 -0.73 -30.95 12.76
CA GLN A 168 0.16 -29.88 13.19
C GLN A 168 0.48 -28.90 12.05
N ALA A 169 0.56 -29.40 10.80
CA ALA A 169 0.78 -28.57 9.62
C ALA A 169 -0.37 -27.58 9.39
N GLU A 170 -1.63 -28.04 9.47
CA GLU A 170 -2.81 -27.17 9.34
C GLU A 170 -2.89 -26.13 10.46
N ARG A 171 -2.51 -26.52 11.69
CA ARG A 171 -2.43 -25.59 12.82
C ARG A 171 -1.40 -24.50 12.57
N ILE A 172 -0.19 -24.85 12.14
CA ILE A 172 0.87 -23.88 11.82
C ILE A 172 0.43 -22.96 10.69
N ASN A 173 -0.16 -23.51 9.63
CA ASN A 173 -0.61 -22.76 8.47
C ASN A 173 -1.70 -21.74 8.84
N THR A 174 -2.66 -22.17 9.66
CA THR A 174 -3.70 -21.29 10.23
C THR A 174 -3.10 -20.13 11.00
N VAL A 175 -2.16 -20.42 11.90
CA VAL A 175 -1.48 -19.40 12.70
C VAL A 175 -0.66 -18.46 11.82
N ASN A 176 -0.04 -18.97 10.75
CA ASN A 176 0.69 -18.14 9.80
C ASN A 176 -0.23 -17.13 9.10
N ARG A 177 -1.41 -17.54 8.63
CA ARG A 177 -2.38 -16.61 8.00
C ARG A 177 -2.83 -15.50 8.95
N ILE A 178 -3.17 -15.84 10.20
CA ILE A 178 -3.55 -14.85 11.22
C ILE A 178 -2.41 -13.82 11.40
N LYS A 179 -1.17 -14.30 11.53
CA LYS A 179 0.00 -13.42 11.68
C LYS A 179 0.28 -12.58 10.42
N GLU A 180 0.00 -13.08 9.21
CA GLU A 180 0.12 -12.28 7.99
C GLU A 180 -0.85 -11.11 8.00
N ASN A 181 -2.13 -11.37 8.30
CA ASN A 181 -3.17 -10.33 8.37
C ASN A 181 -2.85 -9.27 9.43
N ASP A 182 -2.45 -9.70 10.63
CA ASP A 182 -2.03 -8.79 11.71
C ASP A 182 -0.87 -7.88 11.29
N ARG A 183 0.09 -8.41 10.51
CA ARG A 183 1.23 -7.63 10.02
C ARG A 183 0.82 -6.57 9.01
N VAL A 184 -0.08 -6.88 8.09
CA VAL A 184 -0.62 -5.89 7.14
C VAL A 184 -1.20 -4.70 7.91
N ILE A 185 -2.01 -4.98 8.93
CA ILE A 185 -2.65 -3.96 9.77
C ILE A 185 -1.60 -3.15 10.55
N ALA A 186 -0.62 -3.82 11.16
CA ALA A 186 0.46 -3.15 11.89
C ALA A 186 1.33 -2.27 10.98
N GLN A 187 1.59 -2.71 9.76
CA GLN A 187 2.37 -1.98 8.77
C GLN A 187 1.66 -0.70 8.32
N VAL A 188 0.34 -0.78 8.06
CA VAL A 188 -0.46 0.42 7.76
C VAL A 188 -0.45 1.41 8.92
N ARG A 189 -0.66 0.95 10.16
CA ARG A 189 -0.60 1.82 11.35
C ARG A 189 0.75 2.52 11.48
N THR A 190 1.84 1.78 11.28
CA THR A 190 3.20 2.34 11.30
C THR A 190 3.42 3.37 10.20
N SER A 191 2.95 3.06 8.98
CA SER A 191 3.04 3.96 7.83
C SER A 191 2.27 5.26 8.05
N LEU A 192 1.06 5.20 8.58
CA LEU A 192 0.24 6.37 8.92
C LEU A 192 0.91 7.27 9.96
N GLY A 193 1.53 6.68 11.00
CA GLY A 193 2.32 7.44 11.96
C GLY A 193 3.49 8.19 11.32
N ARG A 194 4.21 7.53 10.39
CA ARG A 194 5.29 8.16 9.62
C ARG A 194 4.77 9.27 8.71
N ARG A 195 3.64 9.06 8.02
CA ARG A 195 3.01 10.08 7.14
C ARG A 195 2.69 11.37 7.87
N VAL A 196 2.07 11.28 9.05
CA VAL A 196 1.78 12.47 9.86
C VAL A 196 3.08 13.22 10.21
N ALA A 197 4.15 12.50 10.58
CA ALA A 197 5.45 13.12 10.84
C ALA A 197 6.06 13.77 9.58
N ASN A 198 5.96 13.11 8.43
CA ASN A 198 6.46 13.62 7.15
C ASN A 198 5.72 14.89 6.71
N TYR A 199 4.39 14.91 6.84
CA TYR A 199 3.56 16.06 6.50
C TYR A 199 3.81 17.25 7.43
N ARG A 200 3.95 16.99 8.73
CA ARG A 200 4.34 18.03 9.70
C ARG A 200 5.71 18.60 9.36
N TYR A 201 6.67 17.73 9.08
CA TYR A 201 8.00 18.14 8.68
C TYR A 201 7.94 19.07 7.47
N ALA A 202 7.23 18.68 6.41
CA ALA A 202 7.11 19.49 5.20
C ALA A 202 6.41 20.83 5.42
N LEU A 203 5.32 20.87 6.20
CA LEU A 203 4.62 22.11 6.54
C LEU A 203 5.56 23.11 7.22
N GLU A 204 6.31 22.66 8.23
CA GLU A 204 7.25 23.52 8.98
C GLU A 204 8.31 24.15 8.05
N ARG A 205 8.82 23.40 7.07
CA ARG A 205 9.86 23.93 6.14
C ARG A 205 9.23 24.79 5.04
N LEU A 206 8.01 24.50 4.61
CA LEU A 206 7.27 25.37 3.70
C LEU A 206 6.98 26.73 4.33
N VAL A 207 6.60 26.77 5.61
CA VAL A 207 6.34 28.05 6.32
C VAL A 207 7.63 28.89 6.43
N ILE A 208 8.79 28.26 6.63
CA ILE A 208 10.08 28.97 6.68
C ILE A 208 10.49 29.47 5.29
N SER A 209 10.40 28.60 4.27
CA SER A 209 10.91 28.90 2.93
C SER A 209 9.97 29.78 2.09
N SER A 210 8.66 29.67 2.31
CA SER A 210 7.63 30.37 1.55
C SER A 210 6.36 30.54 2.42
N PRO A 211 6.35 31.54 3.31
CA PRO A 211 5.20 31.82 4.17
C PRO A 211 3.93 32.09 3.35
N SER A 212 2.81 31.45 3.72
CA SER A 212 1.54 31.55 3.00
C SER A 212 0.36 31.33 3.95
N GLN A 213 -0.80 31.94 3.66
CA GLN A 213 -2.02 31.75 4.48
C GLN A 213 -2.58 30.32 4.38
N GLU A 214 -2.30 29.63 3.28
CA GLU A 214 -2.64 28.23 3.01
C GLU A 214 -2.06 27.27 4.07
N ALA A 215 -1.01 27.69 4.80
CA ALA A 215 -0.46 26.93 5.91
C ALA A 215 -1.51 26.62 6.99
N VAL A 216 -2.45 27.54 7.26
CA VAL A 216 -3.54 27.34 8.22
C VAL A 216 -4.46 26.19 7.77
N THR A 217 -4.80 26.16 6.49
CA THR A 217 -5.63 25.09 5.91
C THR A 217 -4.91 23.75 6.02
N VAL A 218 -3.62 23.69 5.70
CA VAL A 218 -2.80 22.47 5.83
C VAL A 218 -2.74 22.01 7.28
N GLU A 219 -2.52 22.91 8.22
CA GLU A 219 -2.46 22.60 9.65
C GLU A 219 -3.78 22.00 10.15
N GLN A 220 -4.92 22.57 9.74
CA GLN A 220 -6.25 22.05 10.11
C GLN A 220 -6.46 20.62 9.60
N VAL A 221 -6.19 20.34 8.31
CA VAL A 221 -6.36 18.99 7.76
C VAL A 221 -5.35 18.00 8.35
N LEU A 222 -4.13 18.44 8.66
CA LEU A 222 -3.12 17.61 9.31
C LEU A 222 -3.50 17.24 10.73
N ASN A 223 -4.03 18.19 11.51
CA ASN A 223 -4.50 17.94 12.88
C ASN A 223 -5.68 16.96 12.89
N ARG A 224 -6.60 17.08 11.92
CA ARG A 224 -7.67 16.10 11.72
C ARG A 224 -7.13 14.71 11.41
N LEU A 225 -6.23 14.59 10.43
CA LEU A 225 -5.62 13.30 10.09
C LEU A 225 -4.89 12.70 11.29
N HIS A 226 -4.15 13.49 12.06
CA HIS A 226 -3.47 13.04 13.26
C HIS A 226 -4.43 12.48 14.31
N ALA A 227 -5.59 13.12 14.51
CA ALA A 227 -6.63 12.61 15.40
C ALA A 227 -7.24 11.29 14.89
N GLU A 228 -7.55 11.19 13.60
CA GLU A 228 -8.07 9.97 12.97
C GLU A 228 -7.07 8.80 13.08
N VAL A 229 -5.79 9.04 12.76
CA VAL A 229 -4.72 8.04 12.91
C VAL A 229 -4.54 7.61 14.36
N SER A 230 -4.64 8.54 15.31
CA SER A 230 -4.56 8.24 16.75
C SER A 230 -5.74 7.37 17.21
N HIS A 231 -6.94 7.65 16.73
CA HIS A 231 -8.12 6.82 16.98
C HIS A 231 -7.91 5.38 16.48
N TYR A 232 -7.50 5.22 15.22
CA TYR A 232 -7.32 3.90 14.61
C TYR A 232 -6.09 3.11 15.10
N ARG A 233 -5.19 3.77 15.83
CA ARG A 233 -4.07 3.11 16.50
C ARG A 233 -4.54 2.21 17.64
N VAL A 234 -5.62 2.60 18.32
CA VAL A 234 -6.18 1.88 19.48
C VAL A 234 -7.40 1.06 19.08
N GLN A 235 -8.26 1.60 18.20
CA GLN A 235 -9.52 0.99 17.82
C GLN A 235 -9.48 0.55 16.36
N THR A 236 -9.92 -0.66 16.06
CA THR A 236 -10.45 -0.97 14.73
C THR A 236 -11.94 -0.59 14.73
N ALA A 237 -12.58 -0.44 13.56
CA ALA A 237 -14.01 -0.14 13.50
C ALA A 237 -14.81 -1.15 14.36
N PRO A 238 -15.98 -0.78 14.90
CA PRO A 238 -16.77 -1.72 15.68
C PRO A 238 -17.05 -2.99 14.85
N PRO A 239 -16.96 -4.19 15.47
CA PRO A 239 -17.20 -5.45 14.77
C PRO A 239 -18.57 -5.42 14.10
N TYR A 240 -18.64 -5.97 12.88
CA TYR A 240 -19.92 -6.13 12.21
C TYR A 240 -20.74 -7.17 12.97
N GLU A 241 -21.77 -6.71 13.69
CA GLU A 241 -22.76 -7.58 14.30
C GLU A 241 -23.59 -8.24 13.19
N ARG A 242 -23.18 -9.44 12.77
CA ARG A 242 -23.99 -10.28 11.89
C ARG A 242 -25.23 -10.71 12.70
N GLY A 243 -26.42 -10.49 12.14
CA GLY A 243 -27.67 -11.04 12.69
C GLY A 243 -27.57 -12.57 12.92
N PRO A 244 -28.42 -13.12 13.80
CA PRO A 244 -28.31 -14.50 14.26
C PRO A 244 -28.19 -15.50 13.10
N SER A 245 -27.22 -16.40 13.20
CA SER A 245 -26.98 -17.44 12.20
C SER A 245 -28.14 -18.44 12.21
N LEU A 246 -28.75 -18.67 11.05
CA LEU A 246 -29.78 -19.70 10.84
C LEU A 246 -29.24 -21.13 11.08
N ALA A 247 -27.92 -21.33 11.08
CA ALA A 247 -27.31 -22.64 11.30
C ALA A 247 -27.39 -23.13 12.76
N PHE A 248 -27.75 -22.26 13.71
CA PHE A 248 -27.87 -22.59 15.13
C PHE A 248 -29.32 -22.53 15.65
N GLN A 249 -30.30 -22.35 14.75
CA GLN A 249 -31.71 -22.53 15.08
C GLN A 249 -32.07 -24.00 14.91
N ARG A 250 -31.87 -24.79 15.96
CA ARG A 250 -32.46 -26.13 16.12
C ARG A 250 -33.23 -26.18 17.44
#